data_AF-A0A7C5VMR6-F1
#
_entry.id   AF-A0A7C5VMR6-F1
#
_cell.length_a   1.000
_cell.length_b   1.000
_cell.length_c   1.000
_cell.angle_alpha   90.00
_cell.angle_beta   90.00
_cell.angle_gamma   90.00
#
_symmetry.space_group_name_H-M   'P 1'
#
loop_
_entity.id
_entity.type
_entity.pdbx_description
1 polymer ?
#
loop_
_entity_poly.entity_id
_entity_poly.type
_entity_poly.pdbx_seq_one_letter_code
_entity_poly.pdbx_strand_id
1 'polypeptide(L)'
;FAHTLLSCFLAGSALVMGISAYKFLKGVQKEEFSKAFKIGLIVFLISSLLQPIFGTLSGEYVAKHQPLKLAMMEAKWETQKFASEPIISIIDQENMTNILEIGIPGLLSFLAYGDVNAEVKGIKDLLKEYNLAKEELPSVPFVFWSFRVMVGLGVLFIIVGILSAILYYRNAIEKFRWFLVLLIAMIPLPIIANWAGWITTEVGRQPWTIYGILKTSKAVSSLTTPEVAFTLFTFIGIYLLLLVLWIFITIKIIKKGITE
;
A
#
# COMPACT_ATOMS: atom_id res chain seq x y z
N PHE A 1 7.35 9.88 6.59
CA PHE A 1 6.79 11.11 5.97
C PHE A 1 6.84 11.04 4.44
N ALA A 2 8.03 11.04 3.81
CA ALA A 2 8.14 11.12 2.34
C ALA A 2 7.38 10.01 1.59
N HIS A 3 7.49 8.74 2.04
CA HIS A 3 6.76 7.62 1.44
C HIS A 3 5.24 7.83 1.40
N THR A 4 4.67 8.37 2.48
CA THR A 4 3.24 8.69 2.59
C THR A 4 2.84 9.87 1.69
N LEU A 5 3.69 10.90 1.62
CA LEU A 5 3.41 12.08 0.80
C LEU A 5 3.35 11.71 -0.69
N LEU A 6 4.31 10.91 -1.17
CA LEU A 6 4.34 10.42 -2.55
C LEU A 6 3.13 9.55 -2.89
N SER A 7 2.66 8.73 -1.94
CA SER A 7 1.48 7.88 -2.16
C SER A 7 0.17 8.70 -2.24
N CYS A 8 0.08 9.82 -1.53
CA CYS A 8 -0.99 10.80 -1.71
C CYS A 8 -0.94 11.47 -3.09
N PHE A 9 0.26 11.84 -3.58
CA PHE A 9 0.42 12.40 -4.93
C PHE A 9 0.04 11.39 -6.02
N LEU A 10 0.38 10.11 -5.84
CA LEU A 10 -0.06 9.03 -6.73
C LEU A 10 -1.58 8.92 -6.78
N ALA A 11 -2.27 8.94 -5.64
CA ALA A 11 -3.73 8.87 -5.60
C ALA A 11 -4.39 10.07 -6.29
N GLY A 12 -3.93 11.30 -5.99
CA GLY A 12 -4.47 12.51 -6.60
C GLY A 12 -4.22 12.58 -8.11
N SER A 13 -3.00 12.25 -8.56
CA SER A 13 -2.67 12.26 -9.98
C SER A 13 -3.36 11.15 -10.78
N ALA A 14 -3.52 9.95 -10.21
CA ALA A 14 -4.32 8.89 -10.83
C ALA A 14 -5.79 9.29 -11.01
N LEU A 15 -6.38 10.00 -10.04
CA LEU A 15 -7.73 10.55 -10.17
C LEU A 15 -7.82 11.52 -11.35
N VAL A 16 -6.89 12.48 -11.46
CA VAL A 16 -6.86 13.45 -12.56
C VAL A 16 -6.68 12.76 -13.91
N MET A 17 -5.76 11.81 -14.00
CA MET A 17 -5.49 11.03 -15.21
C MET A 17 -6.71 10.19 -15.62
N GLY A 18 -7.36 9.51 -14.67
CA GLY A 18 -8.53 8.68 -14.93
C GLY A 18 -9.75 9.49 -15.37
N ILE A 19 -10.00 10.64 -14.75
CA ILE A 19 -11.07 11.56 -15.19
C ILE A 19 -10.80 12.08 -16.60
N SER A 20 -9.56 12.46 -16.90
CA SER A 20 -9.17 12.91 -18.23
C SER A 20 -9.34 11.80 -19.27
N ALA A 21 -8.96 10.56 -18.94
CA ALA A 21 -9.17 9.39 -19.80
C ALA A 21 -10.66 9.12 -20.07
N TYR A 22 -11.52 9.28 -19.06
CA TYR A 22 -12.97 9.22 -19.23
C TYR A 22 -13.48 10.28 -20.22
N LYS A 23 -12.96 11.51 -20.15
CA LYS A 23 -13.33 12.59 -21.06
C LYS A 23 -12.84 12.36 -22.49
N PHE A 24 -11.63 11.82 -22.66
CA PHE A 24 -11.13 11.37 -23.96
C PHE A 24 -12.04 10.30 -24.59
N LEU A 25 -12.47 9.30 -23.82
CA LEU A 25 -13.41 8.27 -24.28
C LEU A 25 -14.77 8.83 -24.70
N LYS A 26 -15.23 9.90 -24.04
CA LYS A 26 -16.49 10.58 -24.38
C LYS A 26 -16.36 11.59 -25.52
N GLY A 27 -15.14 11.97 -25.89
CA GLY A 27 -14.89 12.93 -26.97
C GLY A 27 -15.27 14.37 -26.64
N VAL A 28 -15.33 14.74 -25.35
CA VAL A 28 -15.76 16.07 -24.89
C VAL A 28 -14.64 16.79 -24.14
N GLN A 29 -14.50 18.11 -24.35
CA GLN A 29 -13.52 18.98 -23.67
C GLN A 29 -12.08 18.43 -23.75
N LYS A 30 -11.70 17.90 -24.93
CA LYS A 30 -10.44 17.16 -25.09
C LYS A 30 -9.21 18.02 -24.82
N GLU A 31 -9.23 19.29 -25.21
CA GLU A 31 -8.07 20.16 -25.05
C GLU A 31 -7.80 20.47 -23.57
N GLU A 32 -8.84 20.81 -22.82
CA GLU A 32 -8.76 21.11 -21.40
C GLU A 32 -8.30 19.89 -20.60
N PHE A 33 -8.91 18.73 -20.87
CA PHE A 33 -8.52 17.48 -20.21
C PHE A 33 -7.16 16.96 -20.67
N SER A 34 -6.65 17.34 -21.86
CA SER A 34 -5.27 17.03 -22.27
C SER A 34 -4.24 17.81 -21.44
N LYS A 35 -4.52 19.08 -21.12
CA LYS A 35 -3.68 19.89 -20.22
C LYS A 35 -3.67 19.31 -18.81
N ALA A 36 -4.85 18.97 -18.28
CA ALA A 36 -4.98 18.34 -16.96
C ALA A 36 -4.28 16.97 -16.91
N PHE A 37 -4.45 16.13 -17.95
CA PHE A 37 -3.79 14.84 -18.07
C PHE A 37 -2.27 14.98 -18.04
N LYS A 38 -1.69 15.95 -18.75
CA LYS A 38 -0.24 16.20 -18.77
C LYS A 38 0.32 16.46 -17.38
N ILE A 39 -0.34 17.32 -16.61
CA ILE A 39 0.07 17.66 -15.24
C ILE A 39 -0.04 16.42 -14.35
N GLY A 40 -1.19 15.71 -14.41
CA GLY A 40 -1.39 14.47 -13.68
C GLY A 40 -0.32 13.43 -14.00
N LEU A 41 -0.01 13.22 -15.28
CA LEU A 41 1.01 12.29 -15.75
C LEU A 41 2.41 12.61 -15.20
N ILE A 42 2.83 13.88 -15.21
CA ILE A 42 4.14 14.27 -14.68
C ILE A 42 4.23 13.94 -13.19
N VAL A 43 3.22 14.33 -12.40
CA VAL A 43 3.17 14.06 -10.96
C VAL A 43 3.11 12.56 -10.69
N PHE A 44 2.28 11.82 -11.42
CA PHE A 44 2.14 10.37 -11.28
C PHE A 44 3.44 9.64 -11.59
N LEU A 45 4.08 9.98 -12.72
CA LEU A 45 5.32 9.35 -13.14
C LEU A 45 6.45 9.61 -12.13
N ILE A 46 6.69 10.87 -11.76
CA ILE A 46 7.72 11.21 -10.78
C ILE A 46 7.45 10.52 -9.44
N SER A 47 6.21 10.58 -8.95
CA SER A 47 5.85 9.95 -7.68
C SER A 47 6.02 8.44 -7.73
N SER A 48 5.62 7.78 -8.82
CA SER A 48 5.74 6.33 -9.00
C SER A 48 7.21 5.86 -9.03
N LEU A 49 8.10 6.64 -9.64
CA LEU A 49 9.53 6.32 -9.73
C LEU A 49 10.26 6.57 -8.40
N LEU A 50 9.85 7.60 -7.65
CA LEU A 50 10.44 7.89 -6.33
C LEU A 50 9.88 6.99 -5.22
N GLN A 51 8.64 6.52 -5.33
CA GLN A 51 7.98 5.67 -4.33
C GLN A 51 8.83 4.45 -3.89
N PRO A 52 9.39 3.62 -4.80
CA PRO A 52 10.19 2.46 -4.39
C PRO A 52 11.46 2.84 -3.65
N ILE A 53 12.11 3.96 -3.99
CA ILE A 53 13.33 4.44 -3.30
C ILE A 53 13.00 4.74 -1.84
N PHE A 54 11.95 5.53 -1.59
CA PHE A 54 11.50 5.80 -0.22
C PHE A 54 10.89 4.57 0.46
N GLY A 55 10.42 3.59 -0.32
CA GLY A 55 9.99 2.28 0.16
C GLY A 55 11.15 1.49 0.73
N THR A 56 12.24 1.33 -0.02
CA THR A 56 13.47 0.67 0.43
C THR A 56 14.03 1.33 1.69
N LEU A 57 14.16 2.66 1.69
CA LEU A 57 14.63 3.40 2.87
C LEU A 57 13.75 3.16 4.11
N SER A 58 12.43 3.07 3.91
CA SER A 58 11.50 2.76 5.01
C SER A 58 11.63 1.30 5.46
N GLY A 59 11.84 0.37 4.52
CA GLY A 59 12.09 -1.04 4.79
C GLY A 59 13.35 -1.27 5.62
N GLU A 60 14.47 -0.66 5.24
CA GLU A 60 15.72 -0.69 6.02
C GLU A 60 15.54 -0.09 7.42
N TYR A 61 14.76 0.98 7.55
CA TYR A 61 14.45 1.56 8.85
C TYR A 61 13.66 0.59 9.73
N VAL A 62 12.66 -0.08 9.16
CA VAL A 62 11.87 -1.12 9.83
C VAL A 62 12.74 -2.32 10.20
N ALA A 63 13.65 -2.74 9.32
CA ALA A 63 14.59 -3.84 9.58
C ALA A 63 15.45 -3.62 10.83
N LYS A 64 15.86 -2.36 11.07
CA LYS A 64 16.71 -1.97 12.19
C LYS A 64 15.93 -1.72 13.48
N HIS A 65 14.75 -1.10 13.40
CA HIS A 65 14.02 -0.61 14.58
C HIS A 65 12.78 -1.43 14.94
N GLN A 66 12.21 -2.16 13.99
CA GLN A 66 11.01 -2.97 14.18
C GLN A 66 11.17 -4.33 13.47
N PRO A 67 12.19 -5.14 13.85
CA PRO A 67 12.52 -6.37 13.14
C PRO A 67 11.37 -7.38 13.14
N LEU A 68 10.50 -7.40 14.17
CA LEU A 68 9.33 -8.28 14.17
C LEU A 68 8.34 -7.93 13.06
N LYS A 69 8.17 -6.63 12.76
CA LYS A 69 7.32 -6.19 11.66
C LYS A 69 7.89 -6.67 10.32
N LEU A 70 9.19 -6.50 10.09
CA LEU A 70 9.84 -7.00 8.88
C LEU A 70 9.67 -8.52 8.76
N ALA A 71 9.95 -9.26 9.83
CA ALA A 71 9.83 -10.71 9.82
C ALA A 71 8.38 -11.17 9.51
N MET A 72 7.36 -10.43 9.98
CA MET A 72 5.97 -10.69 9.62
C MET A 72 5.63 -10.31 8.18
N MET A 73 6.14 -9.17 7.69
CA MET A 73 5.98 -8.75 6.30
C MET A 73 6.44 -9.86 5.38
N GLU A 74 7.56 -10.50 5.71
CA GLU A 74 8.20 -11.53 4.91
C GLU A 74 7.88 -12.97 5.32
N ALA A 75 6.94 -13.17 6.25
CA ALA A 75 6.61 -14.49 6.82
C ALA A 75 7.85 -15.31 7.21
N LYS A 76 8.85 -14.63 7.79
CA LYS A 76 10.14 -15.21 8.16
C LYS A 76 10.08 -15.78 9.57
N TRP A 77 9.92 -17.10 9.68
CA TRP A 77 9.76 -17.77 10.97
C TRP A 77 11.06 -17.98 11.74
N GLU A 78 12.11 -18.41 11.04
CA GLU A 78 13.43 -18.73 11.60
C GLU A 78 14.46 -17.66 11.22
N THR A 79 15.38 -17.38 12.13
CA THR A 79 16.52 -16.48 11.86
C THR A 79 17.46 -17.14 10.85
N GLN A 80 17.86 -16.40 9.83
CA GLN A 80 18.69 -16.95 8.76
C GLN A 80 19.57 -15.87 8.12
N LYS A 81 20.81 -16.23 7.80
CA LYS A 81 21.69 -15.50 6.88
C LYS A 81 21.39 -15.87 5.44
N PHE A 82 21.60 -14.95 4.51
CA PHE A 82 21.23 -15.17 3.10
C PHE A 82 19.73 -15.50 2.99
N ALA A 83 18.91 -14.70 3.67
CA ALA A 83 17.48 -14.89 3.74
C ALA A 83 16.84 -14.64 2.37
N SER A 84 15.96 -15.55 1.98
CA SER A 84 15.17 -15.44 0.75
C SER A 84 14.08 -14.39 0.89
N GLU A 85 13.85 -13.63 -0.19
CA GLU A 85 12.65 -12.79 -0.36
C GLU A 85 11.50 -13.67 -0.90
N PRO A 86 10.44 -13.93 -0.13
CA PRO A 86 9.33 -14.78 -0.58
C PRO A 86 8.41 -14.04 -1.54
N ILE A 87 8.31 -14.50 -2.79
CA ILE A 87 7.35 -13.95 -3.77
C ILE A 87 5.94 -14.47 -3.46
N ILE A 88 5.83 -15.78 -3.19
CA ILE A 88 4.58 -16.44 -2.82
C ILE A 88 4.86 -17.34 -1.63
N SER A 89 4.00 -17.29 -0.61
CA SER A 89 4.05 -18.17 0.55
C SER A 89 2.66 -18.63 0.96
N ILE A 90 2.54 -19.92 1.30
CA ILE A 90 1.38 -20.47 2.00
C ILE A 90 1.76 -20.57 3.46
N ILE A 91 1.19 -19.70 4.27
CA ILE A 91 1.64 -19.43 5.63
C ILE A 91 0.77 -20.21 6.63
N ASP A 92 1.41 -21.05 7.44
CA ASP A 92 0.80 -21.73 8.58
C ASP A 92 1.28 -21.08 9.88
N GLN A 93 0.52 -20.09 10.34
CA GLN A 93 0.84 -19.38 11.58
C GLN A 93 0.65 -20.24 12.83
N GLU A 94 -0.20 -21.28 12.78
CA GLU A 94 -0.38 -22.17 13.92
C GLU A 94 0.86 -23.02 14.15
N ASN A 95 1.45 -23.56 13.09
CA ASN A 95 2.71 -24.29 13.18
C ASN A 95 3.94 -23.39 13.12
N MET A 96 3.76 -22.08 12.90
CA MET A 96 4.83 -21.09 12.73
C MET A 96 5.82 -21.53 11.64
N THR A 97 5.28 -21.92 10.49
CA THR A 97 6.01 -22.39 9.31
C THR A 97 5.35 -21.90 8.02
N ASN A 98 6.09 -21.99 6.92
CA ASN A 98 5.53 -21.83 5.59
C ASN A 98 5.36 -23.23 4.99
N ILE A 99 4.14 -23.60 4.60
CA ILE A 99 3.84 -24.87 3.93
C ILE A 99 4.52 -24.91 2.55
N LEU A 100 4.53 -23.75 1.88
CA LEU A 100 5.20 -23.54 0.61
C LEU A 100 5.83 -22.15 0.63
N GLU A 101 7.06 -22.03 0.16
CA GLU A 101 7.75 -20.76 -0.02
C GLU A 101 8.48 -20.77 -1.37
N ILE A 102 8.14 -19.82 -2.23
CA ILE A 102 8.87 -19.57 -3.47
C ILE A 102 9.45 -18.17 -3.35
N GLY A 103 10.78 -18.07 -3.32
CA GLY A 103 11.47 -16.82 -3.10
C GLY A 103 12.83 -16.75 -3.79
N ILE A 104 13.41 -15.56 -3.78
CA ILE A 104 14.73 -15.28 -4.36
C ILE A 104 15.77 -15.30 -3.23
N PRO A 105 16.70 -16.27 -3.21
CA PRO A 105 17.70 -16.39 -2.14
C PRO A 105 18.57 -15.13 -2.01
N GLY A 106 18.86 -14.72 -0.76
CA GLY A 106 19.70 -13.57 -0.44
C GLY A 106 19.09 -12.19 -0.72
N LEU A 107 17.96 -12.12 -1.43
CA LEU A 107 17.34 -10.84 -1.79
C LEU A 107 16.78 -10.11 -0.58
N LEU A 108 16.16 -10.81 0.38
CA LEU A 108 15.63 -10.17 1.58
C LEU A 108 16.75 -9.58 2.43
N SER A 109 17.84 -10.32 2.64
CA SER A 109 19.03 -9.82 3.34
C SER A 109 19.56 -8.53 2.69
N PHE A 110 19.65 -8.52 1.36
CA PHE A 110 20.08 -7.35 0.61
C PHE A 110 19.10 -6.16 0.71
N LEU A 111 17.79 -6.39 0.58
CA LEU A 111 16.79 -5.32 0.66
C LEU A 111 16.66 -4.74 2.06
N ALA A 112 16.83 -5.55 3.10
CA ALA A 112 16.68 -5.13 4.49
C ALA A 112 17.94 -4.45 5.05
N TYR A 113 19.13 -4.90 4.65
CA TYR A 113 20.39 -4.48 5.27
C TYR A 113 21.47 -4.03 4.28
N GLY A 114 21.25 -4.14 2.96
CA GLY A 114 22.23 -3.80 1.93
C GLY A 114 23.30 -4.87 1.71
N ASP A 115 23.23 -6.01 2.41
CA ASP A 115 24.19 -7.12 2.31
C ASP A 115 23.44 -8.44 2.13
N VAL A 116 23.77 -9.17 1.06
CA VAL A 116 23.16 -10.48 0.73
C VAL A 116 23.38 -11.52 1.83
N ASN A 117 24.42 -11.39 2.66
CA ASN A 117 24.72 -12.33 3.74
C ASN A 117 24.24 -11.85 5.11
N ALA A 118 23.58 -10.69 5.19
CA ALA A 118 23.05 -10.17 6.43
C ALA A 118 22.07 -11.16 7.07
N GLU A 119 22.12 -11.25 8.40
CA GLU A 119 21.21 -12.08 9.18
C GLU A 119 19.88 -11.35 9.36
N VAL A 120 18.80 -12.01 8.95
CA VAL A 120 17.44 -11.53 9.16
C VAL A 120 16.85 -12.32 10.33
N LYS A 121 16.48 -11.61 11.40
CA LYS A 121 15.85 -12.21 12.58
C LYS A 121 14.47 -12.77 12.25
N GLY A 122 14.20 -14.01 12.65
CA GLY A 122 12.93 -14.68 12.48
C GLY A 122 11.93 -14.37 13.60
N ILE A 123 10.64 -14.57 13.33
CA ILE A 123 9.55 -14.36 14.28
C ILE A 123 9.77 -15.14 15.59
N LYS A 124 10.22 -16.40 15.52
CA LYS A 124 10.36 -17.26 16.72
C LYS A 124 11.39 -16.74 17.70
N ASP A 125 12.51 -16.21 17.21
CA ASP A 125 13.57 -15.65 18.06
C ASP A 125 13.14 -14.29 18.60
N LEU A 126 12.46 -13.48 17.79
CA LEU A 126 11.94 -12.18 18.21
C LEU A 126 10.82 -12.30 19.27
N LEU A 127 9.98 -13.34 19.21
CA LEU A 127 8.99 -13.61 20.27
C LEU A 127 9.68 -13.86 21.62
N LYS A 128 10.80 -14.60 21.63
CA LYS A 128 11.61 -14.81 22.84
C LYS A 128 12.27 -13.51 23.30
N GLU A 129 12.87 -12.76 22.38
CA GLU A 129 13.55 -11.49 22.66
C GLU A 129 12.61 -10.46 23.30
N TYR A 130 11.37 -10.37 22.80
CA TYR A 130 10.36 -9.45 23.32
C TYR A 130 9.47 -10.03 24.43
N ASN A 131 9.72 -11.27 24.86
CA ASN A 131 8.90 -11.99 25.83
C ASN A 131 7.40 -11.94 25.48
N LEU A 132 7.08 -12.24 24.22
CA LEU A 132 5.73 -12.31 23.68
C LEU A 132 5.26 -13.74 23.55
N ALA A 133 4.00 -13.99 23.92
CA ALA A 133 3.34 -15.25 23.61
C ALA A 133 2.93 -15.28 22.13
N LYS A 134 2.79 -16.49 21.57
CA LYS A 134 2.39 -16.68 20.17
C LYS A 134 1.01 -16.07 19.89
N GLU A 135 0.12 -16.11 20.88
CA GLU A 135 -1.25 -15.59 20.82
C GLU A 135 -1.29 -14.05 20.77
N GLU A 136 -0.21 -13.38 21.16
CA GLU A 136 -0.08 -11.92 21.05
C GLU A 136 0.35 -11.48 19.64
N LEU A 137 0.76 -12.41 18.78
CA LEU A 137 1.16 -12.12 17.41
C LEU A 137 -0.08 -11.81 16.55
N PRO A 138 -0.10 -10.69 15.80
CA PRO A 138 -1.16 -10.45 14.84
C PRO A 138 -1.13 -11.48 13.71
N SER A 139 -2.15 -11.47 12.85
CA SER A 139 -2.19 -12.35 11.68
C SER A 139 -1.02 -12.06 10.73
N VAL A 140 -0.02 -12.95 10.71
CA VAL A 140 1.14 -12.90 9.81
C VAL A 140 0.71 -13.00 8.35
N PRO A 141 -0.20 -13.91 7.94
CA PRO A 141 -0.69 -13.94 6.57
C PRO A 141 -1.31 -12.61 6.14
N PHE A 142 -2.05 -11.95 7.02
CA PHE A 142 -2.69 -10.68 6.70
C PHE A 142 -1.68 -9.56 6.46
N VAL A 143 -0.62 -9.48 7.29
CA VAL A 143 0.49 -8.52 7.11
C VAL A 143 1.27 -8.83 5.84
N PHE A 144 1.62 -10.09 5.62
CA PHE A 144 2.34 -10.56 4.43
C PHE A 144 1.59 -10.16 3.15
N TRP A 145 0.34 -10.59 2.98
CA TRP A 145 -0.41 -10.31 1.75
C TRP A 145 -0.69 -8.83 1.55
N SER A 146 -0.91 -8.07 2.62
CA SER A 146 -1.05 -6.61 2.53
C SER A 146 0.22 -5.96 1.98
N PHE A 147 1.40 -6.38 2.44
CA PHE A 147 2.66 -5.87 1.91
C PHE A 147 2.84 -6.22 0.42
N ARG A 148 2.53 -7.47 0.03
CA ARG A 148 2.63 -7.89 -1.38
C ARG A 148 1.67 -7.13 -2.29
N VAL A 149 0.43 -6.90 -1.86
CA VAL A 149 -0.53 -6.07 -2.62
C VAL A 149 0.00 -4.64 -2.79
N MET A 150 0.54 -4.05 -1.73
CA MET A 150 1.12 -2.70 -1.80
C MET A 150 2.29 -2.63 -2.80
N VAL A 151 3.25 -3.55 -2.70
CA VAL A 151 4.42 -3.57 -3.59
C VAL A 151 4.01 -3.88 -5.03
N GLY A 152 3.14 -4.86 -5.24
CA GLY A 152 2.65 -5.24 -6.56
C GLY A 152 1.91 -4.10 -7.28
N LEU A 153 1.08 -3.35 -6.55
CA LEU A 153 0.45 -2.13 -7.07
C LEU A 153 1.47 -1.03 -7.34
N GLY A 154 2.48 -0.86 -6.48
CA GLY A 154 3.59 0.08 -6.72
C GLY A 154 4.31 -0.19 -8.05
N VAL A 155 4.62 -1.46 -8.34
CA VAL A 155 5.23 -1.87 -9.63
C VAL A 155 4.28 -1.59 -10.80
N LEU A 156 2.99 -1.91 -10.65
CA LEU A 156 1.97 -1.59 -11.65
C LEU A 156 1.93 -0.09 -11.95
N PHE A 157 2.03 0.77 -10.93
CA PHE A 157 2.00 2.22 -11.11
C PHE A 157 3.19 2.73 -11.91
N ILE A 158 4.38 2.17 -11.69
CA ILE A 158 5.57 2.49 -12.51
C ILE A 158 5.33 2.13 -13.97
N ILE A 159 4.84 0.91 -14.23
CA ILE A 159 4.56 0.43 -15.59
C ILE A 159 3.52 1.33 -16.28
N VAL A 160 2.40 1.61 -15.61
CA VAL A 160 1.34 2.48 -16.16
C VAL A 160 1.83 3.91 -16.37
N GLY A 161 2.65 4.44 -15.46
CA GLY A 161 3.23 5.77 -15.58
C GLY A 161 4.15 5.89 -16.80
N ILE A 162 5.05 4.92 -16.99
CA ILE A 162 5.96 4.88 -18.15
C ILE A 162 5.18 4.70 -19.45
N LEU A 163 4.24 3.76 -19.50
CA LEU A 163 3.39 3.55 -20.69
C LEU A 163 2.57 4.79 -21.02
N SER A 164 2.00 5.46 -20.01
CA SER A 164 1.28 6.72 -20.20
C SER A 164 2.19 7.81 -20.77
N ALA A 165 3.43 7.92 -20.28
CA ALA A 165 4.39 8.89 -20.81
C ALA A 165 4.76 8.62 -22.28
N ILE A 166 5.02 7.36 -22.63
CA ILE A 166 5.34 6.95 -24.00
C ILE A 166 4.15 7.24 -24.94
N LEU A 167 2.95 6.83 -24.56
CA LEU A 167 1.76 7.03 -25.38
C LEU A 167 1.39 8.51 -25.50
N TYR A 168 1.59 9.31 -24.43
CA TYR A 168 1.33 10.74 -24.45
C TYR A 168 2.30 11.45 -25.40
N TYR A 169 3.61 11.16 -25.31
CA TYR A 169 4.62 11.76 -26.19
C TYR A 169 4.44 11.39 -27.66
N ARG A 170 3.90 10.20 -27.94
CA ARG A 170 3.57 9.74 -29.31
C ARG A 170 2.22 10.24 -29.83
N ASN A 171 1.50 11.09 -29.09
CA ASN A 171 0.14 11.53 -29.43
C ASN A 171 -0.81 10.36 -29.74
N ALA A 172 -0.66 9.24 -29.01
CA ALA A 172 -1.35 7.98 -29.29
C ALA A 172 -2.29 7.52 -28.17
N ILE A 173 -2.33 8.21 -27.02
CA ILE A 173 -3.19 7.84 -25.88
C ILE A 173 -4.65 7.66 -26.28
N GLU A 174 -5.21 8.60 -27.06
CA GLU A 174 -6.62 8.55 -27.45
C GLU A 174 -6.94 7.37 -28.39
N LYS A 175 -5.93 6.83 -29.08
CA LYS A 175 -6.11 5.73 -30.04
C LYS A 175 -6.35 4.39 -29.32
N PHE A 176 -5.79 4.21 -28.13
CA PHE A 176 -5.86 2.94 -27.39
C PHE A 176 -6.98 2.97 -26.34
N ARG A 177 -8.21 2.65 -26.77
CA ARG A 177 -9.40 2.66 -25.89
C ARG A 177 -9.24 1.79 -24.64
N TRP A 178 -8.60 0.62 -24.76
CA TRP A 178 -8.33 -0.26 -23.62
C TRP A 178 -7.44 0.41 -22.57
N PHE A 179 -6.47 1.23 -23.00
CA PHE A 179 -5.57 1.94 -22.11
C PHE A 179 -6.28 3.08 -21.38
N LEU A 180 -7.21 3.77 -22.04
CA LEU A 180 -8.07 4.74 -21.38
C LEU A 180 -8.96 4.10 -20.30
N VAL A 181 -9.49 2.89 -20.56
CA VAL A 181 -10.24 2.13 -19.55
C VAL A 181 -9.34 1.72 -18.38
N LEU A 182 -8.10 1.29 -18.67
CA LEU A 182 -7.11 1.01 -17.63
C LEU A 182 -6.85 2.24 -16.75
N LEU A 183 -6.66 3.43 -17.34
CA LEU A 183 -6.48 4.68 -16.61
C LEU A 183 -7.69 5.06 -15.73
N ILE A 184 -8.91 4.68 -16.12
CA ILE A 184 -10.09 4.85 -15.26
C ILE A 184 -10.07 3.82 -14.12
N ALA A 185 -9.71 2.57 -14.41
CA ALA A 185 -9.56 1.53 -13.40
C ALA A 185 -8.44 1.83 -12.39
N MET A 186 -7.48 2.68 -12.76
CA MET A 186 -6.44 3.18 -11.86
C MET A 186 -6.94 4.12 -10.77
N ILE A 187 -8.13 4.71 -10.87
CA ILE A 187 -8.64 5.66 -9.85
C ILE A 187 -8.67 5.04 -8.44
N PRO A 188 -9.27 3.85 -8.21
CA PRO A 188 -9.28 3.23 -6.88
C PRO A 188 -7.95 2.59 -6.46
N LEU A 189 -7.05 2.24 -7.39
CA LEU A 189 -5.92 1.37 -7.06
C LEU A 189 -4.89 2.00 -6.10
N PRO A 190 -4.48 3.28 -6.23
CA PRO A 190 -3.62 3.91 -5.24
C PRO A 190 -4.24 3.99 -3.85
N ILE A 191 -5.57 4.08 -3.75
CA ILE A 191 -6.28 4.07 -2.46
C ILE A 191 -6.16 2.68 -1.83
N ILE A 192 -6.35 1.62 -2.63
CA ILE A 192 -6.17 0.23 -2.18
C ILE A 192 -4.72 -0.02 -1.74
N ALA A 193 -3.74 0.46 -2.51
CA ALA A 193 -2.32 0.37 -2.14
C ALA A 193 -2.03 1.11 -0.82
N ASN A 194 -2.62 2.29 -0.61
CA ASN A 194 -2.51 3.03 0.65
C ASN A 194 -3.10 2.24 1.81
N TRP A 195 -4.29 1.63 1.65
CA TRP A 195 -4.87 0.78 2.68
C TRP A 195 -3.97 -0.41 3.01
N ALA A 196 -3.45 -1.10 2.00
CA ALA A 196 -2.55 -2.23 2.18
C ALA A 196 -1.26 -1.83 2.92
N GLY A 197 -0.68 -0.68 2.58
CA GLY A 197 0.51 -0.14 3.26
C GLY A 197 0.26 0.28 4.71
N TRP A 198 -0.88 0.91 4.99
CA TRP A 198 -1.29 1.25 6.35
C TRP A 198 -1.60 0.01 7.18
N ILE A 199 -2.27 -0.99 6.62
CA ILE A 199 -2.49 -2.29 7.27
C ILE A 199 -1.15 -2.93 7.64
N THR A 200 -0.21 -2.99 6.69
CA THR A 200 1.14 -3.53 6.93
C THR A 200 1.83 -2.81 8.09
N THR A 201 1.76 -1.48 8.11
CA THR A 201 2.43 -0.65 9.12
C THR A 201 1.75 -0.74 10.50
N GLU A 202 0.43 -0.75 10.55
CA GLU A 202 -0.34 -0.66 11.80
C GLU A 202 -0.62 -2.04 12.40
N VAL A 203 -1.05 -3.00 11.59
CA VAL A 203 -1.26 -4.38 12.05
C VAL A 203 0.08 -5.02 12.36
N GLY A 204 1.10 -4.79 11.53
CA GLY A 204 2.46 -5.28 11.81
C GLY A 204 3.13 -4.61 13.02
N ARG A 205 2.53 -3.57 13.61
CA ARG A 205 2.99 -2.97 14.88
C ARG A 205 2.33 -3.62 16.09
N GLN A 206 1.23 -4.34 15.92
CA GLN A 206 0.63 -5.09 17.04
C GLN A 206 1.64 -6.12 17.57
N PRO A 207 1.70 -6.34 18.89
CA PRO A 207 0.75 -5.89 19.93
C PRO A 207 1.08 -4.53 20.58
N TRP A 208 1.90 -3.67 19.97
CA TRP A 208 2.35 -2.42 20.59
C TRP A 208 1.62 -1.17 20.10
N THR A 209 1.27 -0.29 21.05
CA THR A 209 0.97 1.12 20.79
C THR A 209 2.27 1.90 20.60
N ILE A 210 3.20 1.75 21.55
CA ILE A 210 4.57 2.26 21.46
C ILE A 210 5.48 1.04 21.38
N TYR A 211 6.13 0.85 20.23
CA TYR A 211 6.89 -0.36 19.92
C TYR A 211 7.90 -0.71 21.03
N GLY A 212 7.84 -1.95 21.54
CA GLY A 212 8.70 -2.43 22.63
C GLY A 212 8.42 -1.87 24.02
N ILE A 213 7.50 -0.90 24.17
CA ILE A 213 7.29 -0.16 25.42
C ILE A 213 5.87 -0.36 25.97
N LEU A 214 4.84 -0.02 25.19
CA LEU A 214 3.45 -0.01 25.62
C LEU A 214 2.61 -0.95 24.76
N LYS A 215 2.06 -2.00 25.38
CA LYS A 215 1.11 -2.92 24.73
C LYS A 215 -0.25 -2.26 24.51
N THR A 216 -0.92 -2.58 23.40
CA THR A 216 -2.25 -2.05 23.06
C THR A 216 -3.31 -2.40 24.10
N SER A 217 -3.22 -3.60 24.70
CA SER A 217 -4.09 -4.04 25.79
C SER A 217 -4.02 -3.16 27.05
N LYS A 218 -2.91 -2.43 27.25
CA LYS A 218 -2.73 -1.48 28.36
C LYS A 218 -3.05 -0.03 27.98
N ALA A 219 -3.32 0.24 26.70
CA ALA A 219 -3.57 1.59 26.18
C ALA A 219 -5.07 1.90 26.01
N VAL A 220 -5.96 0.94 26.31
CA VAL A 220 -7.41 1.12 26.19
C VAL A 220 -8.00 1.85 27.41
N SER A 221 -8.98 2.71 27.17
CA SER A 221 -9.74 3.39 28.22
C SER A 221 -10.77 2.44 28.88
N SER A 222 -11.22 2.79 30.08
CA SER A 222 -12.19 2.04 30.87
C SER A 222 -13.64 2.24 30.40
N LEU A 223 -13.92 2.03 29.11
CA LEU A 223 -15.26 2.13 28.52
C LEU A 223 -15.92 0.76 28.42
N THR A 224 -17.25 0.73 28.46
CA THR A 224 -18.01 -0.50 28.29
C THR A 224 -18.11 -0.88 26.82
N THR A 225 -18.21 -2.19 26.53
CA THR A 225 -18.35 -2.70 25.15
C THR A 225 -19.54 -2.07 24.40
N PRO A 226 -20.74 -1.87 25.00
CA PRO A 226 -21.85 -1.21 24.31
C PRO A 226 -21.59 0.24 23.93
N GLU A 227 -20.90 1.02 24.78
CA GLU A 227 -20.55 2.42 24.48
C GLU A 227 -19.60 2.52 23.28
N VAL A 228 -18.60 1.64 23.24
CA VAL A 228 -17.65 1.54 22.12
C VAL A 228 -18.37 1.10 20.85
N ALA A 229 -19.24 0.10 20.93
CA ALA A 229 -20.01 -0.36 19.78
C ALA A 229 -20.93 0.75 19.23
N PHE A 230 -21.67 1.45 20.11
CA PHE A 230 -22.56 2.53 19.73
C PHE A 230 -21.82 3.66 19.00
N THR A 231 -20.70 4.12 19.57
CA THR A 231 -19.89 5.18 18.93
C THR A 231 -19.26 4.71 17.62
N LEU A 232 -18.77 3.47 17.55
CA LEU A 232 -18.23 2.88 16.33
C LEU A 232 -19.26 2.83 15.20
N PHE A 233 -20.46 2.30 15.45
CA PHE A 233 -21.52 2.23 14.44
C PHE A 233 -22.01 3.63 14.03
N THR A 234 -22.02 4.57 14.97
CA THR A 234 -22.32 5.98 14.67
C THR A 234 -21.30 6.56 13.69
N PHE A 235 -20.00 6.40 13.95
CA PHE A 235 -18.95 6.87 13.04
C PHE A 235 -18.98 6.17 11.68
N ILE A 236 -19.23 4.85 11.65
CA ILE A 236 -19.40 4.09 10.41
C ILE A 236 -20.56 4.70 9.59
N GLY A 237 -21.72 4.94 10.21
CA GLY A 237 -22.88 5.52 9.53
C GLY A 237 -22.58 6.91 8.96
N ILE A 238 -21.94 7.79 9.74
CA ILE A 238 -21.56 9.14 9.29
C ILE A 238 -20.56 9.07 8.13
N TYR A 239 -19.51 8.25 8.24
CA TYR A 239 -18.49 8.16 7.19
C TYR A 239 -19.01 7.50 5.91
N LEU A 240 -19.91 6.53 5.99
CA LEU A 240 -20.58 5.97 4.83
C LEU A 240 -21.46 7.03 4.13
N LEU A 241 -22.22 7.82 4.89
CA LEU A 241 -23.03 8.90 4.32
C LEU A 241 -22.15 9.93 3.59
N LEU A 242 -21.06 10.37 4.23
CA LEU A 242 -20.12 11.31 3.64
C LEU A 242 -19.45 10.75 2.39
N LEU A 243 -19.08 9.46 2.39
CA LEU A 243 -18.50 8.79 1.23
C LEU A 243 -19.49 8.74 0.06
N VAL A 244 -20.74 8.34 0.31
CA VAL A 244 -21.80 8.29 -0.73
C VAL A 244 -22.04 9.68 -1.31
N LEU A 245 -22.14 10.70 -0.46
CA LEU A 245 -22.35 12.08 -0.88
C LEU A 245 -21.15 12.59 -1.70
N TRP A 246 -19.92 12.30 -1.27
CA TRP A 246 -18.70 12.67 -1.99
C TRP A 246 -18.63 12.01 -3.37
N ILE A 247 -18.91 10.70 -3.46
CA ILE A 247 -18.95 9.98 -4.75
C ILE A 247 -20.04 10.58 -5.65
N PHE A 248 -21.24 10.78 -5.12
CA PHE A 248 -22.37 11.33 -5.87
C PHE A 248 -22.06 12.72 -6.44
N ILE A 249 -21.57 13.64 -5.60
CA ILE A 249 -21.21 15.00 -6.02
C ILE A 249 -20.06 14.97 -7.02
N THR A 250 -19.02 14.18 -6.77
CA THR A 250 -17.87 14.04 -7.66
C THR A 250 -18.28 13.55 -9.05
N ILE A 251 -19.09 12.49 -9.12
CA ILE A 251 -19.61 11.98 -10.41
C ILE A 251 -20.48 13.04 -11.10
N LYS A 252 -21.34 13.74 -10.35
CA LYS A 252 -22.18 14.81 -10.89
C LYS A 252 -21.35 15.93 -11.52
N ILE A 253 -20.29 16.37 -10.83
CA ILE A 253 -19.36 17.41 -11.32
C ILE A 253 -18.58 16.90 -12.55
N ILE A 254 -18.04 15.69 -12.51
CA ILE A 254 -17.30 15.10 -13.64
C ILE A 254 -18.21 15.00 -14.87
N LYS A 255 -19.47 14.58 -14.71
CA LYS A 255 -20.44 14.50 -15.82
C LYS A 255 -20.76 15.88 -16.39
N LYS A 256 -20.98 16.88 -15.53
CA LYS A 256 -21.22 18.28 -15.94
C LYS A 256 -20.05 18.84 -16.76
N GLY A 257 -18.81 18.51 -16.38
CA GLY A 257 -17.60 19.04 -17.02
C GLY A 257 -17.36 20.51 -16.67
N ILE A 258 -16.39 21.13 -17.36
CA ILE A 258 -16.12 22.56 -17.24
C ILE A 258 -17.30 23.28 -17.88
N THR A 259 -18.03 24.06 -17.08
CA THR A 259 -18.97 25.07 -17.57
C THR A 259 -18.29 26.42 -17.47
N GLU A 260 -18.34 27.19 -18.56
CA GLU A 260 -17.95 28.61 -18.57
C GLU A 260 -18.62 29.39 -17.42
#